data_AF-A0A1M7QS04-F1
#
_entry.id   AF-A0A1M7QS04-F1
#
_cell.length_a   1.000
_cell.length_b   1.000
_cell.length_c   1.000
_cell.angle_alpha   90.00
_cell.angle_beta   90.00
_cell.angle_gamma   90.00
#
_symmetry.space_group_name_H-M   'P 1'
#
loop_
_entity.id
_entity.type
_entity.pdbx_description
1 polymer ?
#
loop_
_entity_poly.entity_id
_entity_poly.type
_entity_poly.pdbx_seq_one_letter_code
_entity_poly.pdbx_strand_id
1 'polypeptide(L)'
;MQITPILKKLEQFFSDQQSMVYPLSLDGISRTEIQKKIATLNLSFSEETYQLFEWKNGIKDSDNLTIAQCRLFPWGILESFDKLLSVYKFPTTAG
;
A
#
# COMPACT_ATOMS: atom_id res chain seq x y z
N MET A 1 -10.58 -5.93 12.91
CA MET A 1 -11.60 -6.22 11.89
C MET A 1 -10.89 -6.88 10.70
N GLN A 2 -11.49 -7.84 10.02
CA GLN A 2 -10.87 -8.48 8.83
C GLN A 2 -11.32 -7.72 7.57
N ILE A 3 -10.39 -7.13 6.82
CA ILE A 3 -10.71 -6.34 5.61
C ILE A 3 -10.64 -7.16 4.32
N THR A 4 -10.11 -8.38 4.37
CA THR A 4 -9.99 -9.29 3.22
C THR A 4 -11.27 -9.42 2.37
N PRO A 5 -12.49 -9.55 2.95
CA PRO A 5 -13.71 -9.61 2.15
C PRO A 5 -14.00 -8.31 1.36
N ILE A 6 -13.61 -7.17 1.90
CA ILE A 6 -13.75 -5.86 1.25
C ILE A 6 -12.74 -5.73 0.11
N LEU A 7 -11.49 -6.15 0.34
CA LEU A 7 -10.43 -6.13 -0.68
C LEU A 7 -10.78 -7.02 -1.88
N LYS A 8 -11.34 -8.21 -1.65
CA LYS A 8 -11.82 -9.09 -2.73
C LYS A 8 -12.95 -8.45 -3.55
N LYS A 9 -13.89 -7.76 -2.90
CA LYS A 9 -14.95 -7.02 -3.61
C LYS A 9 -14.38 -5.87 -4.44
N LEU A 10 -13.37 -5.18 -3.93
CA LEU A 10 -12.69 -4.09 -4.62
C LEU A 10 -11.93 -4.60 -5.86
N GLU A 11 -11.26 -5.74 -5.75
CA GLU A 11 -10.58 -6.40 -6.86
C GLU A 11 -11.57 -6.83 -7.97
N GLN A 12 -12.72 -7.40 -7.59
CA GLN A 12 -13.78 -7.71 -8.55
C GLN A 12 -14.27 -6.44 -9.25
N PHE A 13 -14.54 -5.37 -8.49
CA PHE A 13 -14.97 -4.09 -9.04
C PHE A 13 -13.95 -3.53 -10.03
N PHE A 14 -12.65 -3.59 -9.73
CA PHE A 14 -11.61 -3.17 -10.66
C PHE A 14 -11.57 -3.98 -11.94
N SER A 15 -11.80 -5.29 -11.85
CA SER A 15 -11.86 -6.17 -13.01
C SER A 15 -13.08 -5.85 -13.89
N ASP A 16 -14.25 -5.70 -13.26
CA ASP A 16 -15.52 -5.40 -13.96
C ASP A 16 -15.50 -4.05 -14.66
N GLN A 17 -14.87 -3.04 -14.04
CA GLN A 17 -14.78 -1.68 -14.58
C GLN A 17 -13.56 -1.45 -15.46
N GLN A 18 -12.74 -2.47 -15.72
CA GLN A 18 -11.47 -2.34 -16.45
C GLN A 18 -10.60 -1.21 -15.92
N SER A 19 -10.45 -1.17 -14.60
CA SER A 19 -9.74 -0.11 -13.89
C SER A 19 -8.34 0.09 -14.44
N MET A 20 -8.01 1.32 -14.83
CA MET A 20 -6.66 1.67 -15.33
C MET A 20 -5.57 1.52 -14.26
N VAL A 21 -5.94 1.63 -12.97
CA VAL A 21 -4.98 1.57 -11.87
C VAL A 21 -4.67 0.14 -11.43
N TYR A 22 -5.58 -0.81 -11.68
CA TYR A 22 -5.44 -2.17 -11.20
C TYR A 22 -4.24 -2.91 -11.82
N PRO A 23 -3.98 -2.81 -13.14
CA PRO A 23 -2.76 -3.35 -13.74
C PRO A 23 -1.46 -2.69 -13.26
N LEU A 24 -1.54 -1.48 -12.71
CA LEU A 24 -0.39 -0.72 -12.20
C LEU A 24 -0.08 -1.05 -10.73
N SER A 25 -0.96 -1.83 -10.08
CA SER A 25 -0.84 -2.17 -8.67
C SER A 25 0.21 -3.27 -8.49
N LEU A 26 1.17 -3.02 -7.61
CA LEU A 26 2.20 -3.97 -7.22
C LEU A 26 1.60 -5.11 -6.40
N ASP A 27 2.12 -6.32 -6.59
CA ASP A 27 1.74 -7.46 -5.77
C ASP A 27 2.00 -7.20 -4.30
N GLY A 28 1.20 -7.89 -3.46
CA GLY A 28 1.29 -7.77 -2.03
C GLY A 28 2.67 -8.15 -1.49
N ILE A 29 3.02 -7.53 -0.37
CA ILE A 29 4.25 -7.78 0.38
C ILE A 29 3.95 -8.70 1.56
N SER A 30 4.84 -9.66 1.84
CA SER A 30 4.62 -10.63 2.90
C SER A 30 4.67 -9.98 4.31
N ARG A 31 3.88 -10.51 5.25
CA ARG A 31 3.92 -10.07 6.65
C ARG A 31 5.32 -10.07 7.25
N THR A 32 6.08 -11.13 6.99
CA THR A 32 7.45 -11.29 7.49
C THR A 32 8.34 -10.15 7.00
N GLU A 33 8.19 -9.74 5.74
CA GLU A 33 8.95 -8.63 5.18
C GLU A 33 8.52 -7.28 5.75
N ILE A 34 7.21 -7.05 5.92
CA ILE A 34 6.68 -5.86 6.62
C ILE A 34 7.29 -5.78 8.03
N GLN A 35 7.20 -6.87 8.80
CA GLN A 35 7.72 -6.95 10.17
C GLN A 35 9.23 -6.68 10.22
N LYS A 36 10.00 -7.23 9.28
CA LYS A 36 11.44 -6.97 9.17
C LYS A 36 11.73 -5.49 8.92
N LYS A 37 10.96 -4.82 8.05
CA LYS A 37 11.14 -3.40 7.72
C LYS A 37 10.78 -2.47 8.89
N ILE A 38 9.82 -2.83 9.73
CA ILE A 38 9.38 -1.99 10.87
C ILE A 38 10.12 -2.28 12.17
N ALA A 39 10.80 -3.43 12.29
CA ALA A 39 11.49 -3.84 13.50
C ALA A 39 12.53 -2.81 13.98
N THR A 40 13.17 -2.11 13.04
CA THR A 40 14.16 -1.06 13.33
C THR A 40 13.54 0.31 13.63
N LEU A 41 12.23 0.47 13.38
CA LEU A 41 11.53 1.76 13.39
C LEU A 41 10.64 1.94 14.62
N ASN A 42 10.55 0.92 15.49
CA ASN A 42 9.66 0.88 16.66
C ASN A 42 8.19 1.26 16.31
N LEU A 43 7.75 0.88 15.12
CA LEU A 43 6.39 1.10 14.64
C LEU A 43 5.55 -0.16 14.87
N SER A 44 4.28 0.04 15.21
CA SER A 44 3.26 -1.00 15.24
C SER A 44 2.12 -0.62 14.32
N PHE A 45 1.73 -1.53 13.44
CA PHE A 45 0.59 -1.35 12.55
C PHE A 45 -0.60 -2.20 12.97
N SER A 46 -1.79 -1.75 12.61
CA SER A 46 -3.03 -2.51 12.80
C SER A 46 -3.06 -3.75 11.90
N GLU A 47 -3.85 -4.76 12.28
CA GLU A 47 -4.04 -5.97 11.48
C GLU A 47 -4.54 -5.62 10.06
N GLU A 48 -5.41 -4.61 9.97
CA GLU A 48 -5.94 -4.08 8.72
C GLU A 48 -4.85 -3.51 7.81
N THR A 49 -3.81 -2.89 8.38
CA THR A 49 -2.68 -2.39 7.61
C THR A 49 -1.88 -3.54 7.00
N TYR A 50 -1.62 -4.61 7.75
CA TYR A 50 -0.96 -5.79 7.21
C TYR A 50 -1.77 -6.39 6.06
N GLN A 51 -3.07 -6.58 6.27
CA GLN A 51 -3.96 -7.15 5.24
C GLN A 51 -4.02 -6.31 3.96
N LEU A 52 -3.95 -4.99 4.09
CA LEU A 52 -3.94 -4.08 2.94
C LEU A 52 -2.66 -4.28 2.10
N PHE A 53 -1.50 -4.32 2.75
CA PHE A 53 -0.21 -4.46 2.06
C PHE A 53 0.09 -5.91 1.63
N GLU A 54 -0.47 -6.91 2.31
CA GLU A 54 -0.49 -8.31 1.88
C GLU A 54 -1.33 -8.52 0.61
N TRP A 55 -2.32 -7.65 0.36
CA TRP A 55 -3.11 -7.67 -0.86
C TRP A 55 -2.41 -6.99 -2.04
N LYS A 56 -2.06 -5.70 -1.89
CA LYS A 56 -1.33 -4.94 -2.92
C LYS A 56 -0.37 -3.94 -2.26
N ASN A 57 0.86 -3.89 -2.77
CA ASN A 57 1.91 -3.01 -2.22
C ASN A 57 1.98 -1.65 -2.94
N GLY A 58 0.82 -1.01 -3.11
CA GLY A 58 0.70 0.27 -3.79
C GLY A 58 0.85 0.21 -5.30
N ILE A 59 1.09 1.38 -5.92
CA ILE A 59 1.17 1.56 -7.37
C ILE A 59 2.61 1.77 -7.79
N LYS A 60 3.04 1.06 -8.83
CA LYS A 60 4.38 1.18 -9.40
C LYS A 60 4.59 2.58 -10.00
N ASP A 61 5.72 3.21 -9.70
CA ASP A 61 6.16 4.46 -10.34
C ASP A 61 5.09 5.58 -10.33
N SER A 62 4.36 5.74 -9.21
CA SER A 62 3.29 6.74 -9.07
C SER A 62 3.71 8.17 -9.44
N ASP A 63 5.00 8.49 -9.30
CA ASP A 63 5.56 9.81 -9.63
C ASP A 63 5.62 10.09 -11.14
N ASN A 64 5.56 9.05 -11.99
CA ASN A 64 5.59 9.14 -13.46
C ASN A 64 4.18 9.07 -14.08
N LEU A 65 3.15 8.94 -13.26
CA LEU A 65 1.76 8.78 -13.67
C LEU A 65 0.97 10.03 -13.29
N THR A 66 -0.08 10.32 -14.07
CA THR A 66 -0.99 11.40 -13.70
C THR A 66 -1.80 10.98 -12.47
N ILE A 67 -2.23 11.97 -11.67
CA ILE A 67 -3.12 11.74 -10.51
C ILE A 67 -4.35 10.91 -10.91
N ALA A 68 -4.90 11.12 -12.10
CA ALA A 68 -6.05 10.36 -12.61
C ALA A 68 -5.74 8.87 -12.81
N GLN A 69 -4.51 8.52 -13.20
CA GLN A 69 -4.07 7.14 -13.39
C GLN A 69 -3.75 6.43 -12.08
N CYS A 70 -3.41 7.18 -11.02
CA CYS A 70 -3.04 6.63 -9.72
C CYS A 70 -4.19 6.59 -8.70
N ARG A 71 -5.32 7.24 -8.98
CA ARG A 71 -6.43 7.30 -8.03
C ARG A 71 -7.11 5.94 -7.90
N LEU A 72 -6.90 5.30 -6.75
CA LEU A 72 -7.56 4.06 -6.35
C LEU A 72 -8.85 4.37 -5.56
N PHE A 73 -8.86 5.50 -4.85
CA PHE A 73 -9.99 6.03 -4.11
C PHE A 73 -10.34 7.43 -4.65
N PRO A 74 -11.57 7.94 -4.41
CA PRO A 74 -11.98 9.28 -4.86
C PRO A 74 -10.95 10.37 -4.54
N TRP A 75 -10.19 10.21 -3.45
CA TRP A 75 -9.20 11.16 -2.98
C TRP A 75 -7.86 10.55 -2.54
N GLY A 76 -7.48 9.35 -3.03
CA GLY A 76 -6.30 8.67 -2.52
C GLY A 76 -5.55 7.81 -3.54
N ILE A 77 -4.22 7.82 -3.39
CA ILE A 77 -3.28 6.93 -4.06
C ILE A 77 -2.81 5.92 -3.01
N LEU A 78 -2.82 4.63 -3.34
CA LEU A 78 -2.19 3.62 -2.50
C LEU A 78 -0.69 3.63 -2.79
N GLU A 79 0.09 4.23 -1.91
CA GLU A 79 1.55 4.22 -2.01
C GLU A 79 2.14 2.90 -1.53
N SER A 80 3.36 2.60 -1.98
CA SER A 80 4.08 1.42 -1.52
C SER A 80 4.43 1.50 -0.03
N PHE A 81 4.66 0.34 0.58
CA PHE A 81 5.03 0.28 1.99
C PHE A 81 6.30 1.08 2.30
N ASP A 82 7.30 1.06 1.40
CA ASP A 82 8.54 1.83 1.56
C ASP A 82 8.30 3.35 1.48
N LYS A 83 7.43 3.80 0.58
CA LYS A 83 7.01 5.21 0.54
C LYS A 83 6.27 5.60 1.82
N LEU A 84 5.39 4.74 2.34
CA LEU A 84 4.75 4.95 3.64
C LEU A 84 5.79 5.11 4.75
N LEU A 85 6.80 4.24 4.82
CA LEU A 85 7.86 4.34 5.83
C LEU A 85 8.67 5.63 5.70
N SER A 86 8.91 6.12 4.48
CA SER A 86 9.66 7.36 4.25
C SER A 86 8.98 8.61 4.83
N VAL A 87 7.65 8.58 5.02
CA VAL A 87 6.88 9.69 5.60
C VAL A 87 7.11 9.81 7.11
N TYR A 88 7.37 8.68 7.78
CA TYR A 88 7.78 8.68 9.17
C TYR A 88 9.22 9.22 9.22
N LYS A 89 9.38 10.54 9.25
CA LYS A 89 10.69 11.20 9.39
C LYS A 89 11.31 10.78 10.72
N PHE A 90 12.35 9.95 10.67
CA PHE A 90 13.13 9.62 11.85
C PHE A 90 14.14 10.74 12.12
N PRO A 91 14.16 11.34 13.32
CA PRO A 91 15.33 12.11 13.72
C PRO A 91 16.50 11.12 13.78
N THR A 92 17.43 11.22 12.84
CA THR A 92 18.75 10.62 12.98
C THR A 92 19.37 11.26 14.22
N THR A 93 19.43 10.53 15.33
CA THR A 93 20.45 10.80 16.35
C THR A 93 21.79 10.43 15.72
N ALA A 94 22.31 11.33 14.88
CA ALA A 94 23.73 11.36 14.56
C ALA A 94 24.46 11.75 15.85
N GLY A 95 25.37 10.87 16.27
CA GLY A 95 26.23 11.06 17.43
C GLY A 95 27.29 12.13 17.25
#